data_AF-A0A920HIH9-F1
#
_entry.id   AF-A0A920HIH9-F1
#
_cell.length_a   1.000
_cell.length_b   1.000
_cell.length_c   1.000
_cell.angle_alpha   90.00
_cell.angle_beta   90.00
_cell.angle_gamma   90.00
#
_symmetry.space_group_name_H-M   'P 1'
#
loop_
_entity.id
_entity.type
_entity.pdbx_description
1 polymer ?
#
loop_
_entity_poly.entity_id
_entity_poly.type
_entity_poly.pdbx_seq_one_letter_code
_entity_poly.pdbx_strand_id
1 'polypeptide(L)'
;MCCSRVPFARDYGGLLDNRSFGGVQVSRTFYAKGQTGQQLLLGAYSAMNRQIARGKIEMFSRHEMMDLVKVDGKARGIIARNHVTGKLERFSAHAVVIASGGYGNIFIYLQMQWE
;
A
#
# COMPACT_ATOMS: atom_id res chain seq x y z
N MET A 1 8.45 13.07 2.65
CA MET A 1 7.54 11.91 2.76
C MET A 1 8.11 10.82 3.69
N CYS A 2 8.80 11.16 4.78
CA CYS A 2 9.17 10.17 5.79
C CYS A 2 7.95 9.95 6.69
N CYS A 3 7.43 8.73 6.75
CA CYS A 3 6.25 8.39 7.53
C CYS A 3 6.56 8.68 9.02
N SER A 4 5.99 9.75 9.58
CA SER A 4 6.48 10.45 10.79
C SER A 4 6.46 9.65 12.10
N ARG A 5 6.04 8.38 12.05
CA ARG A 5 5.84 7.53 13.23
C ARG A 5 6.49 6.14 13.11
N VAL A 6 7.31 5.93 12.08
CA VAL A 6 8.03 4.67 11.90
C VAL A 6 9.31 4.69 12.77
N PRO A 7 9.51 3.72 13.67
CA PRO A 7 10.68 3.64 14.54
C PRO A 7 11.89 3.10 13.76
N PHE A 8 12.45 3.94 12.90
CA PHE A 8 13.69 3.62 12.19
C PHE A 8 14.86 3.49 13.17
N ALA A 9 15.85 2.67 12.79
CA ALA A 9 17.11 2.55 13.48
C ALA A 9 17.80 3.93 13.55
N ARG A 10 18.43 4.19 14.69
CA ARG A 10 19.16 5.44 14.94
C ARG A 10 20.57 5.11 15.36
N ASP A 11 21.51 5.92 14.89
CA ASP A 11 22.88 5.91 15.39
C ASP A 11 22.95 6.57 16.78
N TYR A 12 24.06 6.44 17.48
CA TYR A 12 24.31 7.06 18.79
C TYR A 12 24.08 8.58 18.78
N GLY A 13 24.27 9.24 17.64
CA GLY A 13 23.97 10.67 17.44
C GLY A 13 22.49 11.01 17.22
N GLY A 14 21.58 10.04 17.24
CA GLY A 14 20.14 10.23 17.07
C GLY A 14 19.67 10.44 15.62
N LEU A 15 20.60 10.44 14.66
CA LEU A 15 20.32 10.44 13.22
C LEU A 15 19.88 9.05 12.74
N LEU A 16 19.18 9.00 11.60
CA LEU A 16 18.74 7.75 10.99
C LEU A 16 19.96 6.94 10.54
N ASP A 17 19.98 5.67 10.95
CA ASP A 17 21.05 4.73 10.58
C ASP A 17 20.73 4.00 9.27
N ASN A 18 21.78 3.71 8.51
CA ASN A 18 21.71 3.14 7.17
C ASN A 18 22.48 1.83 7.10
N ARG A 19 21.85 0.81 6.52
CA ARG A 19 22.54 -0.45 6.19
C ARG A 19 22.89 -0.54 4.71
N SER A 20 23.89 -1.35 4.40
CA SER A 20 24.10 -1.80 3.02
C SER A 20 23.06 -2.86 2.66
N PHE A 21 22.52 -2.79 1.44
CA PHE A 21 21.53 -3.73 0.93
C PHE A 21 21.63 -3.79 -0.60
N GLY A 22 21.60 -4.99 -1.20
CA GLY A 22 21.59 -5.15 -2.65
C GLY A 22 22.90 -4.79 -3.36
N GLY A 23 24.06 -4.95 -2.71
CA GLY A 23 25.39 -4.79 -3.34
C GLY A 23 25.80 -3.33 -3.59
N VAL A 24 25.15 -2.36 -2.96
CA VAL A 24 25.47 -0.93 -3.12
C VAL A 24 26.74 -0.55 -2.34
N GLN A 25 27.61 0.26 -2.98
CA GLN A 25 28.86 0.75 -2.37
C GLN A 25 28.63 1.80 -1.28
N VAL A 26 27.47 2.48 -1.26
CA VAL A 26 27.13 3.49 -0.25
C VAL A 26 25.84 3.11 0.45
N SER A 27 25.88 2.98 1.78
CA SER A 27 24.73 2.64 2.62
C SER A 27 23.71 3.79 2.64
N ARG A 28 22.59 3.61 1.92
CA ARG A 28 21.48 4.58 1.84
C ARG A 28 20.13 3.98 2.23
N THR A 29 20.12 2.73 2.71
CA THR A 29 18.89 2.00 3.02
C THR A 29 18.53 2.18 4.48
N PHE A 30 17.49 2.97 4.74
CA PHE A 30 16.90 3.09 6.07
C PHE A 30 16.16 1.81 6.46
N TYR A 31 16.26 1.42 7.73
CA TYR A 31 15.66 0.20 8.24
C TYR A 31 15.12 0.39 9.65
N ALA A 32 14.09 -0.39 10.01
CA ALA A 32 13.55 -0.53 11.36
C ALA A 32 13.70 -2.00 11.76
N LYS A 33 14.93 -2.40 12.09
CA LYS A 33 15.31 -3.81 12.30
C LYS A 33 14.80 -4.70 11.13
N GLY A 34 14.39 -5.93 11.42
CA GLY A 34 13.76 -6.84 10.44
C GLY A 34 12.31 -6.52 10.09
N GLN A 35 11.69 -5.48 10.65
CA GLN A 35 10.25 -5.20 10.55
C GLN A 35 9.92 -3.90 9.81
N THR A 36 10.84 -3.40 8.99
CA THR A 36 10.69 -2.12 8.27
C THR A 36 9.41 -2.05 7.45
N GLY A 37 9.07 -3.11 6.71
CA GLY A 37 7.85 -3.15 5.89
C GLY A 37 6.57 -3.04 6.72
N GLN A 38 6.47 -3.83 7.80
CA GLN A 38 5.31 -3.81 8.69
C GLN A 38 5.15 -2.44 9.37
N GLN A 39 6.25 -1.85 9.84
CA GLN A 39 6.20 -0.55 10.50
C GLN A 39 5.81 0.58 9.55
N LEU A 40 6.29 0.55 8.31
CA LEU A 40 5.87 1.49 7.27
C LEU A 40 4.37 1.38 6.97
N LEU A 41 3.85 0.16 6.86
CA LEU A 41 2.44 -0.09 6.63
C LEU A 41 1.58 0.43 7.79
N LEU A 42 1.94 0.12 9.04
CA LEU A 42 1.24 0.61 10.23
C LEU A 42 1.28 2.14 10.31
N GLY A 43 2.44 2.74 9.99
CA GLY A 43 2.60 4.19 9.93
C GLY A 43 1.66 4.84 8.91
N ALA A 44 1.64 4.33 7.68
CA ALA A 44 0.80 4.84 6.61
C ALA A 44 -0.70 4.63 6.89
N TYR A 45 -1.06 3.44 7.38
CA TYR A 45 -2.43 3.10 7.77
C TYR A 45 -2.93 4.01 8.89
N SER A 46 -2.11 4.27 9.92
CA SER A 46 -2.47 5.21 10.99
C SER A 46 -2.69 6.64 10.46
N ALA A 47 -1.91 7.06 9.46
CA ALA A 47 -2.05 8.37 8.83
C ALA A 47 -3.33 8.47 7.99
N MET A 48 -3.65 7.40 7.25
CA MET A 48 -4.90 7.27 6.50
C MET A 48 -6.11 7.31 7.43
N ASN A 49 -6.10 6.54 8.53
CA ASN A 49 -7.19 6.54 9.52
C ASN A 49 -7.45 7.93 10.11
N ARG A 50 -6.41 8.75 10.32
CA ARG A 50 -6.60 10.15 10.74
C ARG A 50 -7.32 10.99 9.68
N GLN A 51 -7.11 10.74 8.38
CA GLN A 51 -7.83 11.43 7.32
C GLN A 51 -9.26 10.92 7.15
N ILE A 52 -9.49 9.62 7.38
CA ILE A 52 -10.84 9.03 7.45
C ILE A 52 -11.63 9.67 8.60
N ALA A 53 -11.03 9.76 9.80
CA ALA A 53 -11.67 10.42 10.94
C ALA A 53 -11.96 11.92 10.71
N ARG A 54 -11.22 12.57 9.79
CA ARG A 54 -11.46 13.95 9.35
C ARG A 54 -12.48 14.06 8.21
N GLY A 55 -13.07 12.95 7.77
CA GLY A 55 -14.06 12.89 6.69
C GLY A 55 -13.49 13.15 5.29
N LYS A 56 -12.17 13.16 5.12
CA LYS A 56 -11.53 13.43 3.81
C LYS A 56 -11.41 12.18 2.94
N ILE A 57 -11.49 11.00 3.53
CA ILE A 57 -11.32 9.71 2.86
C ILE A 57 -12.47 8.81 3.29
N GLU A 58 -13.14 8.21 2.32
CA GLU A 58 -14.09 7.13 2.53
C GLU A 58 -13.40 5.79 2.21
N MET A 59 -13.54 4.81 3.10
CA MET A 59 -12.86 3.52 2.98
C MET A 59 -13.86 2.42 2.64
N PHE A 60 -13.66 1.78 1.49
CA PHE A 60 -14.46 0.65 1.03
C PHE A 60 -13.69 -0.66 1.26
N SER A 61 -13.80 -1.23 2.46
CA SER A 61 -13.16 -2.52 2.77
C SER A 61 -13.89 -3.68 2.09
N ARG A 62 -13.16 -4.73 1.69
CA ARG A 62 -13.71 -5.95 1.07
C ARG A 62 -14.47 -5.71 -0.25
N HIS A 63 -14.00 -4.74 -1.04
CA HIS A 63 -14.46 -4.52 -2.41
C HIS A 63 -13.35 -4.94 -3.37
N GLU A 64 -13.67 -5.83 -4.31
CA GLU A 64 -12.77 -6.27 -5.36
C GLU A 64 -13.10 -5.53 -6.66
N MET A 65 -12.10 -4.89 -7.25
CA MET A 65 -12.25 -4.23 -8.54
C MET A 65 -12.41 -5.27 -9.64
N MET A 66 -13.53 -5.21 -10.36
CA MET A 66 -13.84 -6.12 -11.46
C MET A 66 -13.41 -5.53 -12.81
N ASP A 67 -13.71 -4.25 -13.04
CA ASP A 67 -13.40 -3.59 -14.31
C ASP A 67 -13.23 -2.07 -14.16
N LEU A 68 -12.52 -1.46 -15.12
CA LEU A 68 -12.29 -0.03 -15.24
C LEU A 68 -13.26 0.58 -16.26
N VAL A 69 -14.08 1.53 -15.82
CA VAL A 69 -15.01 2.23 -16.71
C VAL A 69 -14.24 3.28 -17.50
N LYS A 70 -14.18 3.11 -18.82
CA LYS A 70 -13.56 4.06 -19.75
C LYS A 70 -14.63 4.70 -20.63
N VAL A 71 -14.57 6.02 -20.78
CA VAL A 71 -15.42 6.80 -21.70
C VAL A 71 -14.49 7.68 -22.53
N ASP A 72 -14.57 7.59 -23.86
CA ASP A 72 -13.71 8.33 -24.80
C ASP A 72 -12.21 8.16 -24.51
N GLY A 73 -11.80 6.94 -24.14
CA GLY A 73 -10.41 6.62 -23.77
C GLY A 73 -9.97 7.14 -22.40
N LYS A 74 -10.84 7.83 -21.64
CA LYS A 74 -10.54 8.34 -20.30
C LYS A 74 -11.17 7.45 -19.22
N ALA A 75 -10.42 7.13 -18.17
CA ALA A 75 -10.96 6.44 -17.00
C ALA A 75 -11.94 7.36 -16.26
N ARG A 76 -13.20 6.92 -16.12
CA ARG A 76 -14.29 7.66 -15.45
C ARG A 76 -14.80 7.00 -14.18
N GLY A 77 -14.22 5.87 -13.79
CA GLY A 77 -14.62 5.15 -12.59
C GLY A 77 -14.22 3.69 -12.61
N ILE A 78 -14.63 2.95 -11.58
CA ILE A 78 -14.43 1.51 -11.45
C ILE A 78 -15.76 0.81 -11.15
N ILE A 79 -15.86 -0.44 -11.58
CA ILE A 79 -16.88 -1.37 -11.12
C ILE A 79 -16.20 -2.27 -10.10
N ALA A 80 -16.75 -2.32 -8.88
CA ALA A 80 -16.24 -3.20 -7.85
C ALA A 80 -17.37 -4.07 -7.27
N ARG A 81 -17.01 -5.27 -6.85
CA ARG A 81 -17.91 -6.21 -6.20
C ARG A 81 -17.65 -6.20 -4.70
N ASN A 82 -18.69 -6.04 -3.91
CA ASN A 82 -18.62 -6.20 -2.48
C ASN A 82 -18.60 -7.70 -2.15
N HIS A 83 -17.54 -8.21 -1.51
CA HIS A 83 -17.43 -9.63 -1.18
C HIS A 83 -18.40 -10.08 -0.08
N VAL A 84 -18.88 -9.17 0.76
CA VAL A 84 -19.81 -9.51 1.86
C VAL A 84 -21.23 -9.68 1.33
N THR A 85 -21.68 -8.74 0.49
CA THR A 85 -23.06 -8.72 -0.01
C THR A 85 -23.21 -9.36 -1.39
N GLY A 86 -22.11 -9.56 -2.10
CA GLY A 86 -22.08 -10.03 -3.48
C GLY A 86 -22.54 -8.99 -4.52
N LYS A 87 -22.96 -7.79 -4.10
CA LYS A 87 -23.47 -6.74 -4.99
C LYS A 87 -22.36 -6.11 -5.82
N LEU A 88 -22.70 -5.75 -7.05
CA LEU A 88 -21.86 -4.96 -7.95
C LEU A 88 -22.18 -3.47 -7.76
N GLU A 89 -21.17 -2.72 -7.38
CA GLU A 89 -21.24 -1.28 -7.12
C GLU A 89 -20.39 -0.53 -8.14
N ARG A 90 -20.86 0.68 -8.50
CA ARG A 90 -20.21 1.53 -9.50
C ARG A 90 -19.68 2.77 -8.80
N PHE A 91 -18.38 3.01 -8.91
CA PHE A 91 -17.72 4.19 -8.34
C PHE A 91 -17.30 5.12 -9.47
N SER A 92 -17.92 6.29 -9.57
CA SER A 92 -17.57 7.32 -10.55
C SER A 92 -16.46 8.22 -10.01
N ALA A 93 -15.43 8.48 -10.80
CA ALA A 93 -14.31 9.33 -10.44
C ALA A 93 -13.67 9.98 -11.67
N HIS A 94 -13.17 11.20 -11.52
CA HIS A 94 -12.43 11.90 -12.58
C HIS A 94 -11.02 11.34 -12.82
N ALA A 95 -10.42 10.76 -11.78
CA ALA A 95 -9.12 10.12 -11.83
C ALA A 95 -9.19 8.80 -11.05
N VAL A 96 -8.58 7.76 -11.60
CA VAL A 96 -8.49 6.44 -10.98
C VAL A 96 -7.02 6.08 -10.85
N VAL A 97 -6.59 5.71 -9.65
CA VAL A 97 -5.22 5.26 -9.36
C VAL A 97 -5.29 3.81 -8.89
N ILE A 98 -4.52 2.92 -9.54
CA ILE A 98 -4.47 1.50 -9.21
C ILE A 98 -3.15 1.20 -8.50
N ALA A 99 -3.24 0.61 -7.31
CA ALA A 99 -2.09 0.20 -6.49
C ALA A 99 -2.29 -1.25 -5.99
N SER A 100 -2.61 -2.17 -6.90
CA SER A 100 -3.00 -3.57 -6.62
C SER A 100 -1.84 -4.51 -6.23
N GLY A 101 -0.60 -4.03 -6.15
CA GLY A 101 0.58 -4.86 -5.91
C GLY A 101 1.10 -5.55 -7.17
N GLY A 102 1.99 -6.53 -7.00
CA GLY A 102 2.65 -7.28 -8.09
C GLY A 102 2.09 -8.70 -8.28
N TYR A 103 2.29 -9.26 -9.47
CA TYR A 103 1.74 -10.57 -9.88
C TYR A 103 2.65 -11.77 -9.55
N GLY A 104 3.26 -11.78 -8.35
CA GLY A 104 4.17 -12.87 -7.93
C GLY A 104 3.51 -14.24 -7.81
N ASN A 105 2.19 -14.27 -7.58
CA ASN A 105 1.41 -15.48 -7.38
C ASN A 105 1.23 -16.35 -8.63
N ILE A 106 1.65 -15.87 -9.81
CA ILE A 106 1.62 -16.66 -11.05
C ILE A 106 2.70 -17.75 -11.03
N PHE A 107 3.78 -17.55 -10.27
CA PHE A 107 4.90 -18.48 -10.23
C PHE A 107 4.77 -19.43 -9.03
N ILE A 108 4.64 -20.73 -9.33
CA ILE A 108 4.32 -21.77 -8.33
C ILE A 108 5.37 -21.85 -7.20
N TYR A 109 6.64 -21.52 -7.48
CA TYR A 109 7.71 -21.52 -6.47
C TYR A 109 7.83 -20.23 -5.65
N LEU A 110 7.12 -19.17 -6.03
CA LEU A 110 7.01 -17.93 -5.23
C LEU A 110 5.80 -17.96 -4.29
N GLN A 111 4.94 -18.97 -4.42
CA GLN A 111 3.83 -19.17 -3.52
C GLN A 111 4.39 -19.46 -2.13
N MET A 112 4.11 -18.58 -1.17
CA MET A 112 4.31 -18.87 0.25
C MET A 112 3.27 -19.92 0.66
N GLN A 113 3.55 -21.18 0.33
CA GLN A 113 2.83 -22.33 0.85
C GLN A 113 3.12 -22.40 2.36
N TRP A 114 2.12 -22.05 3.16
CA TRP A 114 2.05 -22.52 4.55
C TRP A 114 1.41 -23.91 4.50
N GLU A 115 2.12 -24.93 4.98
CA GLU A 115 1.47 -25.98 5.78
C GLU A 115 1.20 -25.43 7.18
#